data_AF-A0A5S3PMW4-F1
#
_entry.id   AF-A0A5S3PMW4-F1
#
_cell.length_a   1.000
_cell.length_b   1.000
_cell.length_c   1.000
_cell.angle_alpha   90.00
_cell.angle_beta   90.00
_cell.angle_gamma   90.00
#
_symmetry.space_group_name_H-M   'P 1'
#
loop_
_entity.id
_entity.type
_entity.pdbx_description
1 polymer ?
#
loop_
_entity_poly.entity_id
_entity_poly.type
_entity_poly.pdbx_seq_one_letter_code
_entity_poly.pdbx_strand_id
1 'polypeptide(L)'
;MAEQRVIIEMGMGNDLHGMDYTKAAARAIEDALRHSSLPLFGALELPHDAMRVAVTVGVQDPDALDLEALRAGLPRGRAQVRGVKGGLNVENPGGDTIVIAQASVEAFLPPQTGWRLTGWHPKEVDASGGDISEQEKD
;
A
#
# COMPACT_ATOMS: atom_id res chain seq x y z
N MET A 1 -13.44 13.29 -12.38
CA MET A 1 -14.10 12.59 -11.24
C MET A 1 -13.07 12.38 -10.15
N ALA A 2 -13.49 12.37 -8.87
CA ALA A 2 -12.58 12.04 -7.78
C ALA A 2 -12.21 10.54 -7.85
N GLU A 3 -10.92 10.23 -7.86
CA GLU A 3 -10.41 8.86 -7.78
C GLU A 3 -10.66 8.31 -6.37
N GLN A 4 -10.80 6.98 -6.24
CA GLN A 4 -11.00 6.28 -4.97
C GLN A 4 -9.77 5.46 -4.62
N ARG A 5 -9.41 5.45 -3.34
CA ARG A 5 -8.32 4.61 -2.84
C ARG A 5 -8.77 3.17 -2.79
N VAL A 6 -8.01 2.28 -3.40
CA VAL A 6 -8.32 0.85 -3.50
C VAL A 6 -7.53 0.05 -2.47
N ILE A 7 -6.26 0.39 -2.27
CA ILE A 7 -5.37 -0.29 -1.33
C ILE A 7 -4.33 0.68 -0.76
N ILE A 8 -3.86 0.33 0.44
CA ILE A 8 -2.67 0.92 1.07
C ILE A 8 -1.73 -0.23 1.38
N GLU A 9 -0.58 -0.23 0.72
CA GLU A 9 0.52 -1.15 1.00
C GLU A 9 1.55 -0.40 1.85
N MET A 10 2.06 -1.04 2.90
CA MET A 10 2.96 -0.41 3.87
C MET A 10 4.22 -1.25 3.99
N GLY A 11 5.36 -0.58 4.16
CA GLY A 11 6.64 -1.25 4.26
C GLY A 11 7.65 -0.49 5.10
N MET A 12 8.73 -1.18 5.45
CA MET A 12 9.86 -0.65 6.19
C MET A 12 11.16 -0.94 5.45
N GLY A 13 12.08 0.02 5.52
CA GLY A 13 13.42 -0.13 4.95
C GLY A 13 14.44 0.55 5.83
N ASN A 14 15.68 0.09 5.74
CA ASN A 14 16.75 0.60 6.58
C ASN A 14 18.03 0.81 5.78
N ASP A 15 18.85 1.75 6.25
CA ASP A 15 20.26 1.86 5.90
C ASP A 15 21.08 1.84 7.17
N LEU A 16 21.98 0.86 7.29
CA LEU A 16 22.57 0.51 8.59
C LEU A 16 23.76 1.40 8.96
N HIS A 17 24.49 1.92 7.98
CA HIS A 17 25.79 2.57 8.20
C HIS A 17 26.07 3.78 7.31
N GLY A 18 25.23 4.07 6.32
CA GLY A 18 25.50 5.09 5.31
C GLY A 18 24.80 6.42 5.55
N MET A 19 23.88 6.49 6.52
CA MET A 19 22.95 7.63 6.67
C MET A 19 22.24 7.98 5.36
N ASP A 20 22.00 6.97 4.51
CA ASP A 20 21.37 7.14 3.21
C ASP A 20 19.85 6.98 3.33
N TYR A 21 19.19 8.11 3.53
CA TYR A 21 17.74 8.21 3.60
C TYR A 21 17.04 7.70 2.34
N THR A 22 17.61 7.94 1.16
CA THR A 22 17.03 7.52 -0.13
C THR A 22 17.07 6.00 -0.24
N LYS A 23 18.18 5.35 0.12
CA LYS A 23 18.31 3.90 0.11
C LYS A 23 17.37 3.23 1.13
N ALA A 24 17.27 3.78 2.34
CA ALA A 24 16.32 3.29 3.33
C ALA A 24 14.87 3.40 2.82
N ALA A 25 14.52 4.54 2.19
CA ALA A 25 13.21 4.78 1.59
C ALA A 25 12.91 3.83 0.42
N ALA A 26 13.86 3.62 -0.48
CA ALA A 26 13.72 2.70 -1.61
C ALA A 26 13.41 1.27 -1.13
N ARG A 27 14.12 0.82 -0.08
CA ARG A 27 13.86 -0.47 0.59
C ARG A 27 12.47 -0.52 1.21
N ALA A 28 11.99 0.57 1.82
CA ALA A 28 10.66 0.61 2.42
C ALA A 28 9.54 0.50 1.37
N ILE A 29 9.72 1.17 0.22
CA ILE A 29 8.80 1.10 -0.92
C ILE A 29 8.83 -0.31 -1.54
N GLU A 30 10.02 -0.89 -1.71
CA GLU A 30 10.20 -2.24 -2.21
C GLU A 30 9.55 -3.29 -1.31
N ASP A 31 9.75 -3.16 0.01
CA ASP A 31 9.09 -3.98 1.01
C ASP A 31 7.57 -3.88 0.86
N ALA A 32 7.00 -2.67 0.78
CA ALA A 32 5.56 -2.49 0.60
C ALA A 32 5.00 -3.22 -0.65
N LEU A 33 5.75 -3.22 -1.76
CA LEU A 33 5.26 -3.71 -3.05
C LEU A 33 5.49 -5.21 -3.31
N ARG A 34 6.36 -5.89 -2.56
CA ARG A 34 6.79 -7.27 -2.88
C ARG A 34 5.94 -8.37 -2.26
N HIS A 35 5.08 -8.05 -1.30
CA HIS A 35 4.27 -9.06 -0.59
C HIS A 35 2.93 -9.37 -1.27
N SER A 36 2.55 -8.60 -2.29
CA SER A 36 1.25 -8.72 -2.96
C SER A 36 1.39 -8.67 -4.48
N SER A 37 0.43 -9.29 -5.17
CA SER A 37 0.24 -9.15 -6.60
C SER A 37 -1.17 -8.67 -6.87
N LEU A 38 -1.30 -7.56 -7.62
CA LEU A 38 -2.56 -6.91 -7.93
C LEU A 38 -2.91 -7.11 -9.41
N PRO A 39 -3.62 -8.20 -9.79
CA PRO A 39 -4.07 -8.43 -11.17
C PRO A 39 -5.25 -7.51 -11.58
N LEU A 40 -5.42 -6.37 -10.90
CA LEU A 40 -6.57 -5.47 -11.01
C LEU A 40 -6.83 -4.98 -12.43
N PHE A 41 -5.78 -4.65 -13.20
CA PHE A 41 -5.95 -4.10 -14.55
C PHE A 41 -6.64 -5.07 -15.52
N GLY A 42 -6.29 -6.36 -15.44
CA GLY A 42 -6.96 -7.39 -16.24
C GLY A 42 -8.38 -7.64 -15.75
N ALA A 43 -8.60 -7.65 -14.44
CA ALA A 43 -9.91 -7.90 -13.85
C ALA A 43 -10.92 -6.74 -14.05
N LEU A 44 -10.43 -5.49 -14.12
CA LEU A 44 -11.25 -4.29 -14.24
C LEU A 44 -11.26 -3.70 -15.65
N GLU A 45 -10.54 -4.32 -16.60
CA GLU A 45 -10.37 -3.82 -17.98
C GLU A 45 -9.90 -2.36 -18.04
N LEU A 46 -9.04 -1.96 -17.09
CA LEU A 46 -8.50 -0.60 -16.99
C LEU A 46 -7.10 -0.51 -17.57
N PRO A 47 -6.74 0.61 -18.23
CA PRO A 47 -5.37 0.83 -18.66
C PRO A 47 -4.46 1.11 -17.45
N HIS A 48 -3.18 0.77 -17.57
CA HIS A 48 -2.23 0.90 -16.46
C HIS A 48 -2.01 2.34 -15.98
N ASP A 49 -2.21 3.32 -16.86
CA ASP A 49 -2.08 4.75 -16.57
C ASP A 49 -3.33 5.35 -15.89
N ALA A 50 -4.45 4.61 -15.83
CA ALA A 50 -5.61 5.00 -15.03
C ALA A 50 -5.25 5.08 -13.54
N MET A 51 -4.30 4.26 -13.09
CA MET A 51 -3.88 4.21 -11.69
C MET A 51 -3.00 5.40 -11.33
N ARG A 52 -3.46 6.18 -10.35
CA ARG A 52 -2.59 7.10 -9.62
C ARG A 52 -1.98 6.38 -8.44
N VAL A 53 -0.69 6.57 -8.23
CA VAL A 53 0.04 6.04 -7.06
C VAL A 53 0.51 7.24 -6.24
N ALA A 54 0.17 7.27 -4.96
CA ALA A 54 0.74 8.21 -4.01
C ALA A 54 1.62 7.45 -3.02
N VAL A 55 2.89 7.84 -2.95
CA VAL A 55 3.85 7.29 -1.99
C VAL A 55 4.17 8.36 -0.95
N THR A 56 4.01 8.01 0.31
CA THR A 56 4.48 8.82 1.45
C THR A 56 5.59 8.07 2.16
N VAL A 57 6.74 8.70 2.31
CA VAL A 57 7.88 8.14 3.03
C VAL A 57 8.13 8.93 4.31
N GLY A 58 8.10 8.25 5.45
CA GLY A 58 8.47 8.79 6.76
C GLY A 58 9.93 8.52 7.10
N VAL A 59 10.72 9.58 7.26
CA VAL A 59 12.15 9.55 7.66
C VAL A 59 12.49 10.73 8.58
N GLN A 60 13.64 10.66 9.26
CA GLN A 60 14.04 11.75 10.16
C GLN A 60 14.46 13.02 9.41
N ASP A 61 15.02 12.92 8.21
CA ASP A 61 15.33 14.08 7.36
C ASP A 61 14.68 13.91 5.98
N PRO A 62 13.46 14.47 5.77
CA PRO A 62 12.75 14.35 4.50
C PRO A 62 13.42 15.10 3.36
N ASP A 63 14.16 16.17 3.65
CA ASP A 63 14.81 17.01 2.64
C ASP A 63 16.05 16.33 2.04
N ALA A 64 16.60 15.32 2.74
CA ALA A 64 17.70 14.48 2.28
C ALA A 64 17.27 13.36 1.31
N LEU A 65 15.97 13.23 0.99
CA LEU A 65 15.48 12.23 0.05
C LEU A 65 15.64 12.67 -1.41
N ASP A 66 16.16 11.77 -2.25
CA ASP A 66 16.03 11.89 -3.70
C ASP A 66 14.67 11.34 -4.15
N LEU A 67 13.66 12.23 -4.15
CA LEU A 67 12.29 11.87 -4.51
C LEU A 67 12.15 11.41 -5.97
N GLU A 68 13.00 11.89 -6.87
CA GLU A 68 12.94 11.51 -8.29
C GLU A 68 13.51 10.10 -8.49
N ALA A 69 14.60 9.76 -7.81
CA ALA A 69 15.12 8.39 -7.80
C ALA A 69 14.09 7.40 -7.23
N LEU A 70 13.41 7.76 -6.14
CA LEU A 70 12.34 6.93 -5.57
C LEU A 70 11.16 6.77 -6.54
N ARG A 71 10.76 7.86 -7.22
CA ARG A 71 9.68 7.84 -8.21
C ARG A 71 10.04 6.96 -9.41
N ALA A 72 11.28 7.02 -9.89
CA ALA A 72 11.78 6.24 -11.01
C ALA A 72 11.82 4.72 -10.72
N GLY A 73 11.92 4.32 -9.45
CA GLY A 73 11.90 2.92 -9.02
C GLY A 73 10.51 2.28 -9.00
N LEU A 74 9.43 3.05 -9.17
CA LEU A 74 8.07 2.53 -9.10
C LEU A 74 7.66 1.84 -10.42
N PRO A 75 7.07 0.63 -10.36
CA PRO A 75 6.92 -0.20 -11.55
C PRO A 75 5.86 0.31 -12.54
N ARG A 76 4.82 1.02 -12.06
CA ARG A 76 3.62 1.37 -12.85
C ARG A 76 2.89 2.59 -12.29
N GLY A 77 2.04 3.17 -13.14
CA GLY A 77 1.07 4.20 -12.77
C GLY A 77 1.63 5.62 -12.78
N ARG A 78 0.73 6.59 -12.57
CA ARG A 78 1.07 8.00 -12.42
C ARG A 78 1.50 8.25 -10.97
N ALA A 79 2.77 7.99 -10.69
CA ALA A 79 3.31 8.04 -9.33
C ALA A 79 3.72 9.45 -8.89
N GLN A 80 3.41 9.76 -7.64
CA GLN A 80 3.97 10.90 -6.90
C GLN A 80 4.56 10.39 -5.59
N VAL A 81 5.75 10.88 -5.24
CA VAL A 81 6.44 10.53 -3.99
C VAL A 81 6.62 11.80 -3.17
N ARG A 82 6.35 11.72 -1.87
CA ARG A 82 6.64 12.80 -0.91
C ARG A 82 7.32 12.25 0.34
N GLY A 83 8.28 13.01 0.85
CA GLY A 83 8.88 12.80 2.17
C GLY A 83 8.09 13.52 3.26
N VAL A 84 8.01 12.92 4.44
CA VAL A 84 7.51 13.54 5.67
C VAL A 84 8.39 13.17 6.86
N LYS A 85 8.41 14.01 7.89
CA LYS A 85 9.12 13.69 9.14
C LYS A 85 8.46 12.47 9.78
N GLY A 86 9.26 11.45 10.08
CA GLY A 86 8.82 10.16 10.65
C GLY A 86 9.98 9.20 10.79
N GLY A 87 9.72 7.89 10.74
CA GLY A 87 10.77 6.87 10.81
C GLY A 87 11.62 6.98 12.08
N LEU A 88 12.86 6.49 12.03
CA LEU A 88 13.79 6.53 13.17
C LEU A 88 15.24 6.65 12.71
N ASN A 89 16.05 7.41 13.47
CA ASN A 89 17.50 7.32 13.45
C ASN A 89 17.92 6.64 14.75
N VAL A 90 18.66 5.53 14.66
CA VAL A 90 19.22 4.84 15.82
C VAL A 90 20.72 5.09 15.84
N GLU A 91 21.17 5.92 16.77
CA GLU A 91 22.57 6.22 16.96
C GLU A 91 23.27 5.06 17.68
N ASN A 92 24.36 4.54 17.11
CA ASN A 92 25.20 3.57 17.77
C ASN A 92 26.27 4.27 18.62
N PRO A 93 26.69 3.67 19.75
CA PRO A 93 27.81 4.18 20.54
C PRO A 93 29.14 4.31 19.77
N GLY A 94 29.28 3.59 18.64
CA GLY A 94 30.45 3.63 17.75
C GLY A 94 30.44 4.75 16.70
N GLY A 95 29.38 5.56 16.66
CA GLY A 95 29.31 6.79 15.86
C GLY A 95 28.56 6.68 14.53
N ASP A 96 28.20 5.49 14.07
CA ASP A 96 27.30 5.32 12.92
C ASP A 96 25.83 5.39 13.35
N THR A 97 24.95 5.71 12.41
CA THR A 97 23.51 5.84 12.65
C THR A 97 22.76 4.95 11.66
N ILE A 98 21.88 4.12 12.19
CA ILE A 98 20.95 3.33 11.40
C ILE A 98 19.74 4.21 11.07
N VAL A 99 19.49 4.42 9.79
CA VAL A 99 18.27 5.07 9.29
C VAL A 99 17.20 4.01 9.10
N ILE A 100 16.00 4.26 9.61
CA ILE A 100 14.80 3.45 9.41
C ILE A 100 13.74 4.33 8.76
N ALA A 101 13.34 3.96 7.55
CA ALA A 101 12.27 4.58 6.78
C ALA A 101 11.00 3.73 6.83
N GLN A 102 9.86 4.40 6.84
CA GLN A 102 8.54 3.79 6.64
C GLN A 102 7.95 4.31 5.33
N ALA A 103 7.27 3.46 4.57
CA ALA A 103 6.58 3.84 3.35
C ALA A 103 5.11 3.43 3.41
N SER A 104 4.25 4.30 2.89
CA SER A 104 2.87 3.99 2.51
C SER A 104 2.74 4.20 1.01
N VAL A 105 2.32 3.16 0.30
CA VAL A 105 2.06 3.16 -1.14
C VAL A 105 0.55 2.99 -1.35
N GLU A 106 -0.08 4.04 -1.83
CA GLU A 106 -1.53 4.12 -1.97
C GLU A 106 -1.90 4.11 -3.45
N ALA A 107 -2.72 3.14 -3.87
CA ALA A 107 -3.22 3.07 -5.23
C ALA A 107 -4.65 3.61 -5.32
N PHE A 108 -4.89 4.45 -6.33
CA PHE A 108 -6.18 5.04 -6.61
C PHE A 108 -6.62 4.73 -8.04
N LEU A 109 -7.90 4.41 -8.20
CA LEU A 109 -8.54 4.18 -9.50
C LEU A 109 -9.80 5.04 -9.62
N PRO A 110 -10.32 5.24 -10.85
CA PRO A 110 -11.67 5.77 -11.02
C PRO A 110 -12.70 4.94 -10.22
N PRO A 111 -13.82 5.54 -9.80
CA PRO A 111 -14.87 4.79 -9.11
C PRO A 111 -15.33 3.57 -9.91
N GLN A 112 -15.36 2.41 -9.26
CA GLN A 112 -15.86 1.17 -9.85
C GLN A 112 -17.32 0.99 -9.40
N THR A 113 -18.25 0.89 -10.34
CA THR A 113 -19.70 0.80 -10.07
C THR A 113 -20.30 -0.48 -10.63
N GLY A 114 -21.48 -0.87 -10.15
CA GLY A 114 -22.22 -2.02 -10.72
C GLY A 114 -21.78 -3.39 -10.20
N TRP A 115 -21.01 -3.43 -9.10
CA TRP A 115 -20.68 -4.68 -8.40
C TRP A 115 -21.95 -5.38 -7.91
N ARG A 116 -22.06 -6.68 -8.19
CA ARG A 116 -23.14 -7.54 -7.69
C ARG A 116 -22.53 -8.75 -6.99
N LEU A 117 -22.91 -8.96 -5.73
CA LEU A 117 -22.60 -10.22 -5.02
C LEU A 117 -23.26 -11.38 -5.77
N THR A 118 -22.48 -12.39 -6.12
CA THR A 118 -22.97 -13.64 -6.72
C THR A 118 -22.67 -14.80 -5.79
N GLY A 119 -23.62 -15.72 -5.61
CA GLY A 119 -23.42 -16.92 -4.79
C GLY A 119 -23.47 -16.69 -3.27
N TRP A 120 -23.87 -15.49 -2.82
CA TRP A 120 -24.24 -15.29 -1.43
C TRP A 120 -25.70 -15.75 -1.24
N HIS A 121 -25.87 -16.88 -0.55
CA HIS A 121 -27.15 -17.33 -0.03
C HIS A 121 -27.17 -16.96 1.45
N PRO A 122 -27.82 -15.85 1.86
CA PRO A 122 -28.04 -15.62 3.28
C PRO A 122 -28.78 -16.83 3.85
N LYS A 123 -28.30 -17.39 4.97
CA LYS A 123 -29.12 -18.31 5.74
C LYS A 123 -30.35 -17.54 6.18
N GLU A 124 -31.53 -18.00 5.78
CA GLU A 124 -32.75 -17.51 6.40
C GLU A 124 -32.68 -17.97 7.85
N VAL A 125 -32.74 -17.00 8.77
CA VAL A 125 -32.73 -17.27 10.20
C VAL A 125 -34.10 -16.92 10.78
N ASP A 126 -34.62 -17.78 11.65
CA ASP A 126 -35.86 -17.52 12.35
C ASP A 126 -35.70 -16.38 13.37
N ALA A 127 -36.80 -15.99 14.04
CA ALA A 127 -36.80 -14.93 15.04
C ALA A 127 -35.91 -15.23 16.28
N SER A 128 -35.41 -16.45 16.43
CA SER A 128 -34.49 -16.90 17.48
C SER A 128 -33.04 -17.04 17.00
N GLY A 129 -32.77 -16.81 15.70
CA GLY A 129 -31.45 -16.94 15.08
C GLY A 129 -31.11 -18.37 14.61
N GLY A 130 -32.09 -19.29 14.60
CA GLY A 130 -31.93 -20.65 14.10
C GLY A 130 -31.99 -20.70 12.57
N ASP A 131 -31.17 -21.56 11.95
CA ASP A 131 -31.17 -21.75 10.50
C ASP A 131 -32.45 -22.45 10.04
N ILE A 132 -33.24 -21.79 9.19
CA ILE A 132 -34.53 -22.29 8.72
C ILE A 132 -34.35 -23.45 7.72
N SER A 133 -33.18 -23.55 7.08
CA SER A 133 -32.89 -24.58 6.07
C SER A 133 -32.65 -26.00 6.62
N GLU A 134 -32.50 -26.15 7.94
CA GLU A 134 -32.37 -27.44 8.62
C GLU A 134 -33.71 -28.07 9.03
N GLN A 135 -34.84 -27.35 8.89
CA GLN A 135 -36.14 -27.80 9.41
C GLN A 135 -37.00 -28.62 8.40
N GLU A 136 -36.59 -28.74 7.13
CA GLU A 136 -37.37 -29.41 6.08
C GLU A 136 -36.83 -30.80 5.68
N LYS A 137 -36.06 -31.48 6.55
CA LYS A 137 -35.42 -32.77 6.23
C LYS A 137 -36.05 -34.03 6.84
N ASP A 138 -37.33 -33.96 7.25
CA ASP A 138 -38.12 -35.13 7.72
C ASP A 138 -39.31 -35.44 6.78
#